data_AF-A0A974YRB0-F1
#
_entry.id   AF-A0A974YRB0-F1
#
_cell.length_a   1.000
_cell.length_b   1.000
_cell.length_c   1.000
_cell.angle_alpha   90.00
_cell.angle_beta   90.00
_cell.angle_gamma   90.00
#
_symmetry.space_group_name_H-M   'P 1'
#
loop_
_entity.id
_entity.type
_entity.pdbx_description
1 polymer ?
#
loop_
_entity_poly.entity_id
_entity_poly.type
_entity_poly.pdbx_seq_one_letter_code
_entity_poly.pdbx_strand_id
1 'polypeptide(L)'
;MSSSTVAIASWIFVTAAAVAFAGDDPVAPMPACALSGAASVMIGGAPALRLSDVANCPPELYEVVPGITIEGQPIVHFRSGAAEKGKCIARGEGSVLVESGSAARVGDVLCTEQ
;
A
#
# COMPACT_ATOMS: atom_id res chain seq x y z
N MET A 1 -69.49 9.75 19.49
CA MET A 1 -69.39 10.52 20.76
C MET A 1 -68.36 9.76 21.60
N SER A 2 -67.22 10.28 22.04
CA SER A 2 -66.85 11.65 22.37
C SER A 2 -65.34 11.80 22.17
N SER A 3 -64.96 12.97 21.65
CA SER A 3 -63.59 13.44 21.49
C SER A 3 -63.10 14.02 22.82
N SER A 4 -61.83 13.80 23.20
CA SER A 4 -61.17 14.59 24.25
C SER A 4 -59.65 14.66 24.03
N THR A 5 -59.29 15.80 23.45
CA THR A 5 -58.09 16.63 23.54
C THR A 5 -57.10 16.31 24.67
N VAL A 6 -55.80 16.22 24.33
CA VAL A 6 -54.70 16.87 25.09
C VAL A 6 -53.59 17.25 24.10
N ALA A 7 -53.30 18.54 24.01
CA ALA A 7 -52.11 19.08 23.36
C ALA A 7 -50.91 18.92 24.31
N ILE A 8 -49.81 18.36 23.84
CA ILE A 8 -48.51 18.50 24.49
C ILE A 8 -47.47 18.76 23.40
N ALA A 9 -47.10 20.04 23.30
CA ALA A 9 -45.91 20.45 22.59
C ALA A 9 -44.70 19.78 23.25
N SER A 10 -43.94 19.01 22.51
CA SER A 10 -42.61 18.57 22.94
C SER A 10 -41.67 18.64 21.75
N TRP A 11 -40.99 19.77 21.69
CA TRP A 11 -39.70 19.89 21.02
C TRP A 11 -38.74 18.90 21.68
N ILE A 12 -38.37 17.83 20.98
CA ILE A 12 -37.25 16.98 21.38
C ILE A 12 -36.36 16.76 20.17
N PHE A 13 -35.27 17.53 20.19
CA PHE A 13 -33.93 17.24 19.70
C PHE A 13 -33.79 16.30 18.51
N VAL A 14 -33.50 16.92 17.36
CA VAL A 14 -32.74 16.32 16.26
C VAL A 14 -31.39 15.85 16.82
N THR A 15 -31.23 14.57 17.08
CA THR A 15 -29.92 13.94 17.18
C THR A 15 -29.60 13.34 15.82
N ALA A 16 -29.06 14.16 14.92
CA ALA A 16 -28.37 13.67 13.74
C ALA A 16 -27.10 12.95 14.20
N ALA A 17 -27.18 11.63 14.35
CA ALA A 17 -25.99 10.80 14.44
C ALA A 17 -25.31 10.82 13.06
N ALA A 18 -24.46 11.82 12.84
CA ALA A 18 -23.50 11.80 11.76
C ALA A 18 -22.52 10.66 12.07
N VAL A 19 -22.80 9.47 11.53
CA VAL A 19 -21.83 8.38 11.48
C VAL A 19 -20.76 8.87 10.52
N ALA A 20 -19.67 9.39 11.07
CA ALA A 20 -18.47 9.70 10.31
C ALA A 20 -17.92 8.38 9.79
N PHE A 21 -18.24 8.05 8.54
CA PHE A 21 -17.43 7.15 7.74
C PHE A 21 -16.10 7.87 7.55
N ALA A 22 -15.15 7.59 8.44
CA ALA A 22 -13.78 8.04 8.28
C ALA A 22 -13.23 7.40 7.01
N GLY A 23 -13.10 8.25 5.99
CA GLY A 23 -12.02 8.23 5.01
C GLY A 23 -11.87 6.96 4.21
N ASP A 24 -12.41 6.98 2.99
CA ASP A 24 -11.65 6.49 1.83
C ASP A 24 -10.34 7.30 1.81
N ASP A 25 -9.32 6.84 2.56
CA ASP A 25 -7.99 7.41 2.45
C ASP A 25 -7.57 7.21 0.99
N PRO A 26 -7.22 8.28 0.26
CA PRO A 26 -6.77 8.14 -1.11
C PRO A 26 -5.56 7.21 -1.07
N VAL A 27 -5.67 6.06 -1.76
CA VAL A 27 -4.55 5.15 -1.98
C VAL A 27 -3.43 6.00 -2.57
N ALA A 28 -2.45 6.34 -1.73
CA ALA A 28 -1.39 7.25 -2.11
C ALA A 28 -0.69 6.68 -3.35
N PRO A 29 -0.53 7.49 -4.42
CA PRO A 29 0.09 7.03 -5.66
C PRO A 29 1.55 6.75 -5.40
N MET A 30 1.92 5.46 -5.46
CA MET A 30 3.23 4.89 -5.11
C MET A 30 3.63 5.18 -3.66
N PRO A 31 4.06 4.18 -2.88
CA PRO A 31 4.83 4.53 -1.71
C PRO A 31 6.13 5.21 -2.15
N ALA A 32 6.54 6.25 -1.40
CA ALA A 32 7.78 7.02 -1.62
C ALA A 32 9.06 6.17 -1.63
N CYS A 33 8.93 4.87 -1.33
CA CYS A 33 10.04 3.98 -1.10
C CYS A 33 10.64 3.43 -2.40
N ALA A 34 9.84 3.24 -3.46
CA ALA A 34 10.26 2.73 -4.77
C ALA A 34 10.20 3.83 -5.83
N LEU A 35 11.36 4.35 -6.28
CA LEU A 35 11.44 5.62 -7.02
C LEU A 35 11.05 5.55 -8.51
N SER A 36 11.62 4.62 -9.28
CA SER A 36 11.46 4.64 -10.75
C SER A 36 11.50 3.28 -11.44
N GLY A 37 12.03 2.24 -10.77
CA GLY A 37 12.29 0.94 -11.42
C GLY A 37 13.42 1.00 -12.45
N ALA A 38 13.70 -0.16 -13.06
CA ALA A 38 14.65 -0.33 -14.16
C ALA A 38 14.12 0.23 -15.48
N ALA A 39 15.00 0.82 -16.29
CA ALA A 39 14.60 1.40 -17.58
C ALA A 39 14.47 0.35 -18.70
N SER A 40 15.26 -0.73 -18.62
CA SER A 40 15.41 -1.74 -19.68
C SER A 40 14.63 -3.04 -19.45
N VAL A 41 14.16 -3.29 -18.22
CA VAL A 41 13.50 -4.55 -17.85
C VAL A 41 12.10 -4.29 -17.33
N MET A 42 11.12 -4.91 -18.00
CA MET A 42 9.71 -4.86 -17.64
C MET A 42 9.24 -6.25 -17.21
N ILE A 43 8.50 -6.32 -16.10
CA ILE A 43 7.91 -7.54 -15.56
C ILE A 43 6.40 -7.33 -15.48
N GLY A 44 5.65 -8.18 -16.19
CA GLY A 44 4.19 -8.07 -16.29
C GLY A 44 3.70 -6.67 -16.67
N GLY A 45 4.44 -5.95 -17.53
CA GLY A 45 4.07 -4.63 -18.05
C GLY A 45 4.53 -3.42 -17.21
N ALA A 46 5.21 -3.61 -16.08
CA ALA A 46 5.77 -2.50 -15.29
C ALA A 46 7.28 -2.67 -15.08
N PRO A 47 8.02 -1.57 -14.83
CA PRO A 47 9.46 -1.62 -14.57
C PRO A 47 9.82 -2.56 -13.42
N ALA A 48 10.82 -3.42 -13.61
CA ALA A 48 11.34 -4.26 -12.54
C ALA A 48 12.03 -3.42 -11.45
N LEU A 49 11.97 -3.84 -10.19
CA LEU A 49 12.65 -3.16 -9.09
C LEU A 49 14.04 -3.75 -8.86
N ARG A 50 15.06 -2.88 -8.88
CA ARG A 50 16.42 -3.20 -8.43
C ARG A 50 16.74 -2.50 -7.10
N LEU A 51 17.88 -2.83 -6.53
CA LEU A 51 18.31 -2.30 -5.23
C LEU A 51 18.30 -0.76 -5.14
N SER A 52 18.77 -0.02 -6.16
CA SER A 52 18.72 1.46 -6.12
C SER A 52 17.32 2.02 -6.04
N ASP A 53 16.35 1.33 -6.64
CA ASP A 53 14.99 1.85 -6.75
C ASP A 53 14.31 1.86 -5.38
N VAL A 54 14.78 1.01 -4.46
CA VAL A 54 14.16 0.74 -3.16
C VAL A 54 14.96 1.30 -1.98
N ALA A 55 15.92 2.19 -2.25
CA ALA A 55 16.81 2.77 -1.24
C ALA A 55 16.07 3.53 -0.12
N ASN A 56 14.83 3.96 -0.40
CA ASN A 56 13.95 4.64 0.56
C ASN A 56 13.00 3.68 1.29
N CYS A 57 12.99 2.39 0.95
CA CYS A 57 12.20 1.38 1.66
C CYS A 57 12.88 0.97 2.97
N PRO A 58 12.10 0.56 3.99
CA PRO A 58 12.67 0.00 5.21
C PRO A 58 13.50 -1.25 4.88
N PRO A 59 14.81 -1.27 5.18
CA PRO A 59 15.71 -2.35 4.78
C PRO A 59 15.38 -3.69 5.44
N GLU A 60 14.61 -3.70 6.52
CA GLU A 60 14.14 -4.91 7.20
C GLU A 60 13.04 -5.64 6.40
N LEU A 61 12.40 -4.93 5.46
CA LEU A 61 11.25 -5.39 4.68
C LEU A 61 11.62 -5.84 3.26
N TYR A 62 12.90 -5.80 2.89
CA TYR A 62 13.38 -6.41 1.65
C TYR A 62 14.65 -7.23 1.85
N GLU A 63 14.87 -8.17 0.94
CA GLU A 63 16.04 -9.04 0.89
C GLU A 63 16.73 -8.88 -0.46
N VAL A 64 18.05 -8.69 -0.45
CA VAL A 64 18.84 -8.56 -1.68
C VAL A 64 19.09 -9.94 -2.27
N VAL A 65 18.84 -10.07 -3.56
CA VAL A 65 19.06 -11.30 -4.32
C VAL A 65 20.34 -11.17 -5.14
N PRO A 66 21.49 -11.72 -4.69
CA PRO A 66 22.78 -11.47 -5.33
C PRO A 66 22.96 -12.24 -6.66
N GLY A 67 22.20 -13.31 -6.89
CA GLY A 67 22.34 -14.17 -8.07
C GLY A 67 21.80 -13.54 -9.37
N ILE A 68 20.95 -12.52 -9.27
CA ILE A 68 20.24 -11.92 -10.40
C ILE A 68 20.39 -10.41 -10.37
N THR A 69 20.81 -9.83 -11.49
CA THR A 69 21.04 -8.39 -11.62
C THR A 69 20.25 -7.80 -12.77
N ILE A 70 19.79 -6.57 -12.58
CA ILE A 70 19.15 -5.72 -13.57
C ILE A 70 19.93 -4.41 -13.62
N GLU A 71 20.44 -4.05 -14.80
CA GLU A 71 21.24 -2.83 -15.00
C GLU A 71 22.45 -2.76 -14.04
N GLY A 72 23.09 -3.90 -13.79
CA GLY A 72 24.27 -4.00 -12.92
C GLY A 72 23.97 -3.96 -11.42
N GLN A 73 22.69 -4.00 -11.03
CA GLN A 73 22.27 -3.96 -9.63
C GLN A 73 21.46 -5.20 -9.26
N PRO A 74 21.62 -5.75 -8.05
CA PRO A 74 20.84 -6.90 -7.64
C PRO A 74 19.37 -6.53 -7.53
N ILE A 75 18.51 -7.51 -7.77
CA ILE A 75 17.08 -7.35 -7.49
C ILE A 75 16.81 -7.54 -5.98
N VAL A 76 15.57 -7.28 -5.58
CA VAL A 76 15.13 -7.47 -4.21
C VAL A 76 13.83 -8.27 -4.12
N HIS A 77 13.68 -9.05 -3.06
CA HIS A 77 12.40 -9.62 -2.64
C HIS A 77 11.82 -8.80 -1.51
N PHE A 78 10.55 -8.43 -1.61
CA PHE A 78 9.87 -7.72 -0.55
C PHE A 78 9.05 -8.66 0.32
N ARG A 79 8.98 -8.31 1.61
CA ARG A 79 8.08 -8.92 2.57
C ARG A 79 7.09 -7.88 3.08
N SER A 80 5.85 -8.32 3.27
CA SER A 80 4.86 -7.49 3.96
C SER A 80 5.20 -7.45 5.45
N GLY A 81 5.15 -6.28 6.06
CA GLY A 81 5.51 -6.12 7.47
C GLY A 81 5.55 -4.67 7.92
N ALA A 82 5.79 -4.47 9.22
CA ALA A 82 6.05 -3.17 9.81
C ALA A 82 7.51 -3.12 10.30
N ALA A 83 8.16 -1.98 10.08
CA ALA A 83 9.50 -1.66 10.51
C ALA A 83 9.52 -0.25 11.14
N GLU A 84 10.67 0.16 11.64
CA GLU A 84 10.86 1.48 12.29
C GLU A 84 10.49 2.64 11.34
N LYS A 85 10.79 2.50 10.05
CA LYS A 85 10.56 3.53 9.02
C LYS A 85 9.19 3.46 8.36
N GLY A 86 8.30 2.57 8.79
CA GLY A 86 6.96 2.44 8.20
C GLY A 86 6.49 1.01 8.00
N LYS A 87 5.32 0.87 7.38
CA LYS A 87 4.68 -0.42 7.11
C LYS A 87 4.56 -0.63 5.61
N CYS A 88 5.04 -1.76 5.10
CA CYS A 88 4.94 -2.11 3.69
C CYS A 88 4.03 -3.32 3.48
N ILE A 89 3.26 -3.27 2.41
CA ILE A 89 2.49 -4.39 1.86
C ILE A 89 3.12 -4.73 0.51
N ALA A 90 3.60 -5.96 0.38
CA ALA A 90 4.18 -6.49 -0.84
C ALA A 90 3.17 -7.41 -1.53
N ARG A 91 2.81 -7.06 -2.76
CA ARG A 91 2.00 -7.84 -3.69
C ARG A 91 2.89 -8.22 -4.87
N GLY A 92 3.77 -9.20 -4.64
CA GLY A 92 4.68 -9.65 -5.69
C GLY A 92 3.92 -10.10 -6.94
N GLU A 93 4.55 -9.91 -8.10
CA GLU A 93 4.05 -10.39 -9.37
C GLU A 93 4.17 -11.93 -9.44
N GLY A 94 3.05 -12.62 -9.68
CA GLY A 94 2.98 -14.08 -9.58
C GLY A 94 3.39 -14.86 -10.82
N SER A 95 3.58 -14.20 -11.98
CA SER A 95 3.94 -14.87 -13.24
C SER A 95 5.45 -15.03 -13.43
N VAL A 96 6.25 -14.18 -12.80
CA VAL A 96 7.72 -14.23 -12.85
C VAL A 96 8.27 -14.52 -11.45
N LEU A 97 8.81 -15.73 -11.33
CA LEU A 97 9.54 -16.18 -10.15
C LEU A 97 11.03 -15.94 -10.36
N VAL A 98 11.69 -15.36 -9.37
CA VAL A 98 13.14 -15.25 -9.33
C VAL A 98 13.65 -15.97 -8.10
N GLU A 99 14.45 -17.00 -8.32
CA GLU A 99 14.90 -17.92 -7.28
C GLU A 99 13.72 -18.44 -6.43
N SER A 100 13.68 -18.10 -5.14
CA SER A 100 12.67 -18.54 -4.17
C SER A 100 11.51 -17.55 -3.99
N GLY A 101 11.50 -16.43 -4.71
CA GLY A 101 10.52 -15.36 -4.54
C GLY A 101 9.88 -14.89 -5.84
N SER A 102 8.82 -14.09 -5.71
CA SER A 102 8.25 -13.35 -6.83
C SER A 102 9.11 -12.14 -7.17
N ALA A 103 9.28 -11.87 -8.46
CA ALA A 103 9.93 -10.65 -8.89
C ALA A 103 9.09 -9.43 -8.48
N ALA A 104 9.75 -8.41 -7.95
CA ALA A 104 9.10 -7.15 -7.62
C ALA A 104 9.19 -6.18 -8.80
N ARG A 105 8.09 -5.50 -9.11
CA ARG A 105 8.01 -4.41 -10.09
C ARG A 105 7.41 -3.16 -9.44
N VAL A 106 7.52 -2.02 -10.11
CA VAL A 106 6.91 -0.76 -9.67
C VAL A 106 5.42 -0.98 -9.48
N GLY A 107 4.91 -0.59 -8.30
CA GLY A 107 3.51 -0.77 -7.91
C GLY A 107 3.21 -2.04 -7.11
N ASP A 108 4.12 -3.00 -7.02
CA ASP A 108 3.93 -4.21 -6.21
C ASP A 108 4.10 -3.95 -4.70
N VAL A 109 4.79 -2.88 -4.33
CA VAL A 109 5.02 -2.52 -2.94
C VAL A 109 4.24 -1.26 -2.63
N LEU A 110 3.54 -1.27 -1.49
CA LEU A 110 2.83 -0.14 -0.91
C LEU A 110 3.30 0.05 0.54
N CYS A 111 4.22 0.99 0.77
CA CYS A 111 4.67 1.45 2.07
C CYS A 111 4.00 2.75 2.53
N THR A 112 3.58 2.77 3.79
CA THR A 112 3.14 3.98 4.49
C THR A 112 4.20 4.36 5.52
N GLU A 113 4.49 5.65 5.64
CA GLU A 113 5.30 6.17 6.74
C GLU A 113 4.57 5.93 8.08
N GLN A 114 5.34 5.81 9.16
CA GLN A 114 4.83 5.71 10.54
C GLN A 114 4.99 7.06 11.26
#